data_AF-A0AAW0GMJ4-F1
#
_entry.id   AF-A0AAW0GMJ4-F1
#
_cell.length_a   1.000
_cell.length_b   1.000
_cell.length_c   1.000
_cell.angle_alpha   90.00
_cell.angle_beta   90.00
_cell.angle_gamma   90.00
#
_symmetry.space_group_name_H-M   'P 1'
#
loop_
_entity.id
_entity.type
_entity.pdbx_description
1 polymer ?
#
loop_
_entity_poly.entity_id
_entity_poly.type
_entity_poly.pdbx_seq_one_letter_code
_entity_poly.pdbx_strand_id
1 'polypeptide(L)'
;MTQQSVALQAIHPYTTYMDSLFKARLAQLTSCNTSVDVQAPQQMSDAAQVEYHEVVNILVQAYLHPVQVSWDVEDYQMECFRRRISDGMQDKEQKLAKDFPSIRQEMRSVHSPRTVTDKYGRIIVWILPNILPIRIQALLEECTGEIAQDMSRTLAANACSKSWRFARQYFRKLTNSFPPGILNFSAAWFMLGREGKQDGLVSSPVLRSECGAAWMRRFTEVGALVSGILRIMNPDQYRMGYEVIQGLMQYDQVVHALSQWPCIFNAVTTISNRCSPMHRDIKGSFPFFDLLISTGDYSTAPLSIQPIGIQFPNGPGSVCGLSGVGFQHGVAAADGARLCHALYMRKSLQLFTCVRPSSWMTQETYRAWLGGGVAASQIHLRLDLDSI
;
A
#
# COMPACT_ATOMS: atom_id res chain seq x y z
N MET A 1 2.70 -1.51 33.44
CA MET A 1 3.28 -2.31 32.33
C MET A 1 2.65 -1.80 31.04
N THR A 2 3.44 -1.36 30.07
CA THR A 2 2.91 -0.93 28.77
C THR A 2 2.37 -2.14 28.03
N GLN A 3 1.07 -2.17 27.71
CA GLN A 3 0.50 -3.25 26.90
C GLN A 3 1.09 -3.19 25.49
N GLN A 4 1.53 -4.34 24.97
CA GLN A 4 2.07 -4.46 23.62
C GLN A 4 1.09 -5.25 22.74
N SER A 5 0.97 -4.88 21.46
CA SER A 5 0.11 -5.62 20.53
C SER A 5 0.71 -7.00 20.22
N VAL A 6 0.03 -8.06 20.64
CA VAL A 6 0.43 -9.46 20.43
C VAL A 6 0.46 -9.79 18.93
N ALA A 7 -0.54 -9.36 18.17
CA ALA A 7 -0.58 -9.55 16.72
C ALA A 7 0.61 -8.88 16.01
N LEU A 8 0.98 -7.65 16.39
CA LEU A 8 2.16 -6.99 15.80
C LEU A 8 3.47 -7.67 16.16
N GLN A 9 3.61 -8.16 17.40
CA GLN A 9 4.78 -8.92 17.81
C GLN A 9 4.90 -10.22 17.01
N ALA A 10 3.77 -10.90 16.76
CA ALA A 10 3.75 -12.15 15.99
C ALA A 10 4.23 -11.96 14.54
N ILE A 11 3.91 -10.83 13.90
CA ILE A 11 4.35 -10.58 12.51
C ILE A 11 5.77 -10.00 12.41
N HIS A 12 6.33 -9.44 13.49
CA HIS A 12 7.60 -8.72 13.44
C HIS A 12 8.82 -9.55 12.97
N PRO A 13 8.97 -10.84 13.35
CA PRO A 13 10.03 -11.70 12.80
C PRO A 13 9.95 -11.84 11.28
N TYR A 14 8.73 -11.96 10.73
CA TYR A 14 8.49 -12.10 9.30
C TYR A 14 8.88 -10.84 8.51
N THR A 15 8.54 -9.66 9.01
CA THR A 15 8.92 -8.41 8.34
C THR A 15 10.43 -8.16 8.41
N THR A 16 11.08 -8.56 9.51
CA THR A 16 12.54 -8.47 9.68
C THR A 16 13.25 -9.43 8.74
N TYR A 17 12.76 -10.67 8.64
CA TYR A 17 13.27 -11.66 7.70
C TYR A 17 13.21 -11.16 6.25
N MET A 18 12.06 -10.60 5.84
CA MET A 18 11.88 -10.06 4.49
C MET A 18 12.85 -8.88 4.18
N ASP A 19 13.05 -7.96 5.11
CA ASP A 19 14.02 -6.85 4.96
C ASP A 19 15.46 -7.39 4.83
N SER A 20 15.84 -8.39 5.64
CA SER A 20 17.14 -9.05 5.55
C SER A 20 17.33 -9.80 4.22
N LEU A 21 16.31 -10.51 3.75
CA LEU A 21 16.31 -11.15 2.42
C LEU A 21 16.51 -10.15 1.30
N PHE A 22 15.78 -9.02 1.34
CA PHE A 22 15.91 -7.96 0.35
C PHE A 22 17.32 -7.40 0.31
N LYS A 23 17.88 -7.07 1.48
CA LYS A 23 19.26 -6.58 1.61
C LYS A 23 20.29 -7.58 1.09
N ALA A 24 20.17 -8.85 1.48
CA ALA A 24 21.05 -9.92 0.99
C ALA A 24 20.95 -10.08 -0.53
N ARG A 25 19.73 -10.10 -1.08
CA ARG A 25 19.52 -10.25 -2.52
C ARG A 25 19.99 -9.05 -3.31
N LEU A 26 19.76 -7.84 -2.81
CA LEU A 26 20.27 -6.61 -3.41
C LEU A 26 21.79 -6.59 -3.43
N ALA A 27 22.45 -6.96 -2.31
CA ALA A 27 23.91 -7.09 -2.26
C ALA A 27 24.43 -8.10 -3.29
N GLN A 28 23.86 -9.31 -3.36
CA GLN A 28 24.24 -10.32 -4.35
C GLN A 28 24.20 -9.83 -5.80
N LEU A 29 23.25 -8.96 -6.15
CA LEU A 29 23.09 -8.45 -7.51
C LEU A 29 23.93 -7.19 -7.80
N THR A 30 24.41 -6.51 -6.76
CA THR A 30 25.13 -5.22 -6.90
C THR A 30 26.60 -5.27 -6.47
N SER A 31 27.03 -6.32 -5.77
CA SER A 31 28.41 -6.55 -5.38
C SER A 31 28.86 -7.98 -5.73
N CYS A 32 30.13 -8.12 -6.11
CA CYS A 32 30.74 -9.44 -6.31
C CYS A 32 31.15 -10.00 -4.94
N ASN A 33 30.41 -11.01 -4.47
CA ASN A 33 30.68 -11.84 -3.28
C ASN A 33 30.14 -11.31 -1.95
N THR A 34 28.92 -11.73 -1.60
CA THR A 34 28.63 -12.27 -0.26
C THR A 34 27.30 -13.02 -0.32
N SER A 35 27.35 -14.35 -0.22
CA SER A 35 26.16 -15.12 0.15
C SER A 35 25.91 -14.85 1.63
N VAL A 36 24.89 -14.03 1.94
CA VAL A 36 24.43 -13.82 3.31
C VAL A 36 23.35 -14.86 3.57
N ASP A 37 23.63 -15.78 4.48
CA ASP A 37 22.63 -16.72 4.97
C ASP A 37 21.64 -15.97 5.87
N VAL A 38 20.38 -15.90 5.44
CA VAL A 38 19.32 -15.19 6.15
C VAL A 38 18.43 -16.23 6.82
N GLN A 39 18.48 -16.28 8.15
CA GLN A 39 17.74 -17.24 8.94
C GLN A 39 16.24 -16.91 8.95
N ALA A 40 15.43 -17.88 8.53
CA ALA A 40 13.97 -17.77 8.52
C ALA A 40 13.39 -17.86 9.95
N PRO A 41 12.22 -17.26 10.21
CA PRO A 41 11.50 -17.46 11.46
C PRO A 41 11.19 -18.94 11.71
N GLN A 42 11.35 -19.43 12.94
CA GLN A 42 11.18 -20.85 13.28
C GLN A 42 9.80 -21.43 12.89
N GLN A 43 8.76 -20.61 12.89
CA GLN A 43 7.39 -21.02 12.55
C GLN A 43 7.07 -20.94 11.05
N MET A 44 7.99 -20.41 10.23
CA MET A 44 7.78 -20.27 8.79
C MET A 44 8.03 -21.58 8.05
N SER A 45 7.05 -22.05 7.29
CA SER A 45 7.19 -23.24 6.45
C SER A 45 8.14 -23.00 5.27
N ASP A 46 8.72 -24.07 4.72
CA ASP A 46 9.59 -23.98 3.54
C ASP A 46 8.87 -23.36 2.33
N ALA A 47 7.58 -23.69 2.14
CA ALA A 47 6.76 -23.10 1.09
C ALA A 47 6.60 -21.57 1.27
N ALA A 48 6.38 -21.11 2.51
CA ALA A 48 6.30 -19.68 2.80
C ALA A 48 7.66 -18.99 2.62
N GLN A 49 8.78 -19.66 2.92
CA GLN A 49 10.11 -19.13 2.64
C GLN A 49 10.30 -18.89 1.14
N VAL A 50 9.98 -19.88 0.29
CA VAL A 50 10.06 -19.75 -1.17
C VAL A 50 9.23 -18.55 -1.67
N GLU A 51 8.00 -18.42 -1.21
CA GLU A 51 7.12 -17.29 -1.56
C GLU A 51 7.72 -15.93 -1.13
N TYR A 52 8.32 -15.84 0.06
CA TYR A 52 9.00 -14.62 0.52
C TYR A 52 10.22 -14.28 -0.37
N HIS A 53 10.98 -15.28 -0.79
CA HIS A 53 12.09 -15.09 -1.73
C HIS A 53 11.61 -14.58 -3.11
N GLU A 54 10.50 -15.11 -3.64
CA GLU A 54 9.89 -14.64 -4.89
C GLU A 54 9.43 -13.18 -4.80
N VAL A 55 8.71 -12.83 -3.73
CA VAL A 55 8.27 -11.46 -3.46
C VAL A 55 9.48 -10.52 -3.37
N VAL A 56 10.53 -10.91 -2.65
CA VAL A 56 11.75 -10.13 -2.52
C VAL A 56 12.46 -9.94 -3.86
N ASN A 57 12.53 -10.97 -4.71
CA ASN A 57 13.12 -10.85 -6.05
C ASN A 57 12.41 -9.77 -6.89
N ILE A 58 11.08 -9.71 -6.82
CA ILE A 58 10.28 -8.70 -7.52
C ILE A 58 10.52 -7.30 -6.94
N LEU A 59 10.65 -7.16 -5.62
CA LEU A 59 10.99 -5.89 -4.97
C LEU A 59 12.38 -5.40 -5.37
N VAL A 60 13.37 -6.29 -5.39
CA VAL A 60 14.75 -5.95 -5.81
C VAL A 60 14.75 -5.54 -7.29
N GLN A 61 14.04 -6.28 -8.14
CA GLN A 61 13.87 -5.90 -9.55
C GLN A 61 13.26 -4.49 -9.65
N ALA A 62 12.19 -4.19 -8.91
CA ALA A 62 11.56 -2.89 -8.95
C ALA A 62 12.49 -1.75 -8.48
N TYR A 63 13.27 -1.99 -7.42
CA TYR A 63 14.22 -1.04 -6.88
C TYR A 63 15.37 -0.73 -7.87
N LEU A 64 15.87 -1.75 -8.57
CA LEU A 64 16.99 -1.62 -9.53
C LEU A 64 16.58 -1.01 -10.88
N HIS A 65 15.28 -0.91 -11.19
CA HIS A 65 14.77 -0.36 -12.45
C HIS A 65 13.93 0.91 -12.24
N PRO A 66 14.46 1.98 -11.64
CA PRO A 66 13.72 3.21 -11.43
C PRO A 66 13.40 3.92 -12.75
N VAL A 67 12.28 4.63 -12.79
CA VAL A 67 12.02 5.70 -13.77
C VAL A 67 11.90 7.03 -13.04
N GLN A 68 12.55 8.07 -13.57
CA GLN A 68 12.67 9.35 -12.86
C GLN A 68 11.76 10.42 -13.49
N VAL A 69 11.05 11.18 -12.64
CA VAL A 69 10.43 12.45 -13.03
C VAL A 69 11.43 13.60 -12.94
N SER A 70 11.22 14.66 -13.71
CA SER A 70 12.16 15.80 -13.78
C SER A 70 12.05 16.80 -12.62
N TRP A 71 11.11 16.59 -11.70
CA TRP A 71 10.78 17.53 -10.63
C TRP A 71 11.03 16.96 -9.23
N ASP A 72 11.04 17.84 -8.22
CA ASP A 72 11.13 17.48 -6.80
C ASP A 72 9.74 17.24 -6.23
N VAL A 73 9.54 16.12 -5.54
CA VAL A 73 8.26 15.81 -4.89
C VAL A 73 7.96 16.75 -3.72
N GLU A 74 8.98 17.34 -3.08
CA GLU A 74 8.78 18.32 -2.02
C GLU A 74 8.29 19.67 -2.59
N ASP A 75 8.86 20.14 -3.70
CA ASP A 75 8.34 21.32 -4.43
C ASP A 75 6.91 21.07 -4.91
N TYR A 76 6.64 19.88 -5.45
CA TYR A 76 5.30 19.45 -5.86
C TYR A 76 4.30 19.49 -4.71
N GLN A 77 4.68 18.94 -3.56
CA GLN A 77 3.88 18.95 -2.33
C GLN A 77 3.61 20.38 -1.86
N MET A 78 4.62 21.25 -1.85
CA MET A 78 4.47 22.66 -1.48
C MET A 78 3.50 23.39 -2.40
N GLU A 79 3.57 23.14 -3.71
CA GLU A 79 2.63 23.71 -4.68
C GLU A 79 1.20 23.18 -4.51
N CYS A 80 1.04 21.89 -4.17
CA CYS A 80 -0.27 21.34 -3.82
C CYS A 80 -0.88 22.05 -2.61
N PHE A 81 -0.09 22.31 -1.56
CA PHE A 81 -0.55 23.05 -0.38
C PHE A 81 -0.86 24.51 -0.71
N ARG A 82 0.03 25.20 -1.43
CA ARG A 82 -0.14 26.60 -1.82
C ARG A 82 -1.41 26.81 -2.65
N ARG A 83 -1.66 25.91 -3.60
CA ARG A 83 -2.85 25.93 -4.48
C ARG A 83 -4.09 25.31 -3.82
N ARG A 84 -3.96 24.72 -2.63
CA ARG A 84 -5.01 23.99 -1.92
C ARG A 84 -5.67 22.94 -2.83
N ILE A 85 -4.84 22.09 -3.43
CA ILE A 85 -5.30 21.00 -4.29
C ILE A 85 -5.89 19.90 -3.42
N SER A 86 -7.04 19.38 -3.82
CA SER A 86 -7.77 18.31 -3.13
C SER A 86 -8.63 17.54 -4.14
N ASP A 87 -9.36 16.54 -3.67
CA ASP A 87 -10.23 15.70 -4.50
C ASP A 87 -11.21 16.54 -5.35
N GLY A 88 -11.41 16.12 -6.60
CA GLY A 88 -12.35 16.75 -7.55
C GLY A 88 -11.89 18.08 -8.19
N MET A 89 -10.66 18.56 -7.98
CA MET A 89 -10.20 19.86 -8.48
C MET A 89 -9.45 19.80 -9.83
N GLN A 90 -10.11 19.31 -10.89
CA GLN A 90 -9.47 19.04 -12.20
C GLN A 90 -8.72 20.23 -12.82
N ASP A 91 -9.29 21.44 -12.75
CA ASP A 91 -8.61 22.64 -13.30
C ASP A 91 -7.28 22.94 -12.58
N LYS A 92 -7.20 22.63 -11.28
CA LYS A 92 -5.96 22.81 -10.52
C LYS A 92 -4.96 21.72 -10.83
N GLU A 93 -5.41 20.48 -11.05
CA GLU A 93 -4.56 19.37 -11.50
C GLU A 93 -3.93 19.68 -12.86
N GLN A 94 -4.71 20.18 -13.81
CA GLN A 94 -4.21 20.57 -15.13
C GLN A 94 -3.18 21.70 -15.04
N LYS A 95 -3.40 22.68 -14.16
CA LYS A 95 -2.41 23.74 -13.90
C LYS A 95 -1.14 23.19 -13.25
N LEU A 96 -1.28 22.28 -12.28
CA LEU A 96 -0.15 21.64 -11.63
C LEU A 96 0.69 20.82 -12.62
N ALA A 97 0.05 20.08 -13.52
CA ALA A 97 0.71 19.27 -14.54
C ALA A 97 1.57 20.09 -15.52
N LYS A 98 1.32 21.40 -15.67
CA LYS A 98 2.17 22.30 -16.48
C LYS A 98 3.51 22.59 -15.80
N ASP A 99 3.51 22.71 -14.49
CA ASP A 99 4.70 23.03 -13.69
C ASP A 99 5.49 21.76 -13.32
N PHE A 100 4.78 20.63 -13.25
CA PHE A 100 5.30 19.32 -12.90
C PHE A 100 4.96 18.32 -14.00
N PRO A 101 5.68 18.37 -15.14
CA PRO A 101 5.36 17.52 -16.29
C PRO A 101 5.56 16.04 -15.95
N SER A 102 4.72 15.19 -16.54
CA SER A 102 4.84 13.74 -16.46
C SER A 102 6.13 13.24 -17.14
N ILE A 103 6.52 12.00 -16.84
CA ILE A 103 7.69 11.34 -17.46
C ILE A 103 7.56 11.30 -18.98
N ARG A 104 6.31 11.18 -19.47
CA ARG A 104 5.98 11.10 -20.90
C ARG A 104 4.75 11.95 -21.19
N GLN A 105 4.68 12.49 -22.41
CA GLN A 105 3.52 13.25 -22.89
C GLN A 105 2.25 12.36 -22.97
N GLU A 106 2.42 11.10 -23.34
CA GLU A 106 1.34 10.11 -23.37
C GLU A 106 1.48 9.10 -22.23
N MET A 107 0.34 8.76 -21.61
CA MET A 107 0.27 7.74 -20.58
C MET A 107 0.60 6.37 -21.21
N ARG A 108 1.68 5.73 -20.74
CA ARG A 108 2.05 4.39 -21.19
C ARG A 108 1.82 3.35 -20.11
N SER A 109 1.45 2.16 -20.58
CA SER A 109 1.34 0.98 -19.75
C SER A 109 2.73 0.47 -19.36
N VAL A 110 2.94 0.29 -18.06
CA VAL A 110 4.14 -0.31 -17.48
C VAL A 110 3.81 -1.75 -17.07
N HIS A 111 4.53 -2.72 -17.63
CA HIS A 111 4.26 -4.14 -17.40
C HIS A 111 5.25 -4.83 -16.46
N SER A 112 6.43 -4.26 -16.24
CA SER A 112 7.46 -4.84 -15.38
C SER A 112 7.55 -4.13 -14.02
N PRO A 113 7.99 -4.84 -12.97
CA PRO A 113 8.24 -4.24 -11.66
C PRO A 113 9.20 -3.06 -11.76
N ARG A 114 8.84 -1.94 -11.14
CA ARG A 114 9.68 -0.72 -11.08
C ARG A 114 9.27 0.25 -10.00
N THR A 115 10.22 1.10 -9.64
CA THR A 115 10.00 2.30 -8.84
C THR A 115 9.89 3.53 -9.73
N VAL A 116 9.21 4.55 -9.22
CA VAL A 116 9.23 5.90 -9.77
C VAL A 116 9.91 6.80 -8.76
N THR A 117 10.88 7.61 -9.20
CA THR A 117 11.63 8.51 -8.33
C THR A 117 11.50 9.96 -8.75
N ASP A 118 11.64 10.89 -7.80
CA ASP A 118 11.87 12.31 -8.10
C ASP A 118 13.29 12.57 -8.64
N LYS A 119 13.60 13.82 -9.01
CA LYS A 119 14.93 14.22 -9.51
C LYS A 119 16.08 14.02 -8.52
N TYR A 120 15.78 13.84 -7.22
CA TYR A 120 16.75 13.60 -6.15
C TYR A 120 16.78 12.14 -5.67
N GLY A 121 16.07 11.24 -6.36
CA GLY A 121 16.05 9.81 -6.04
C GLY A 121 15.14 9.43 -4.87
N ARG A 122 14.22 10.32 -4.45
CA ARG A 122 13.13 9.95 -3.52
C ARG A 122 12.15 9.05 -4.26
N ILE A 123 11.86 7.88 -3.72
CA ILE A 123 10.92 6.93 -4.33
C ILE A 123 9.49 7.39 -4.01
N ILE A 124 8.71 7.67 -5.05
CA ILE A 124 7.36 8.24 -4.94
C ILE A 124 6.24 7.27 -5.35
N VAL A 125 6.57 6.21 -6.10
CA VAL A 125 5.64 5.12 -6.44
C VAL A 125 6.41 3.80 -6.56
N TRP A 126 5.78 2.71 -6.13
CA TRP A 126 6.16 1.33 -6.45
C TRP A 126 5.09 0.67 -7.32
N ILE A 127 5.50 0.04 -8.42
CA ILE A 127 4.64 -0.70 -9.34
C ILE A 127 5.12 -2.15 -9.32
N LEU A 128 4.29 -3.04 -8.79
CA LEU A 128 4.65 -4.44 -8.50
C LEU A 128 3.60 -5.38 -9.09
N PRO A 129 3.62 -5.60 -10.43
CA PRO A 129 2.69 -6.50 -11.09
C PRO A 129 2.98 -7.94 -10.67
N ASN A 130 1.92 -8.72 -10.39
CA ASN A 130 2.00 -10.14 -10.02
C ASN A 130 3.02 -10.45 -8.91
N ILE A 131 3.12 -9.58 -7.90
CA ILE A 131 4.02 -9.79 -6.77
C ILE A 131 3.47 -10.77 -5.75
N LEU A 132 2.14 -10.88 -5.62
CA LEU A 132 1.55 -11.72 -4.58
C LEU A 132 1.48 -13.18 -5.01
N PRO A 133 2.01 -14.11 -4.19
CA PRO A 133 1.83 -15.54 -4.40
C PRO A 133 0.34 -15.92 -4.50
N ILE A 134 0.02 -16.93 -5.31
CA ILE A 134 -1.36 -17.39 -5.53
C ILE A 134 -2.06 -17.72 -4.20
N ARG A 135 -1.33 -18.33 -3.26
CA ARG A 135 -1.87 -18.66 -1.93
C ARG A 135 -2.27 -17.41 -1.13
N ILE A 136 -1.47 -16.34 -1.20
CA ILE A 136 -1.78 -15.07 -0.55
C ILE A 136 -2.99 -14.40 -1.20
N GLN A 137 -3.13 -14.53 -2.53
CA GLN A 137 -4.33 -14.06 -3.24
C GLN A 137 -5.59 -14.80 -2.76
N ALA A 138 -5.51 -16.13 -2.64
CA ALA A 138 -6.60 -16.95 -2.10
C ALA A 138 -6.96 -16.57 -0.65
N LEU A 139 -5.97 -16.34 0.23
CA LEU A 139 -6.23 -15.87 1.59
C LEU A 139 -6.94 -14.52 1.64
N LEU A 140 -6.58 -13.58 0.73
CA LEU A 140 -7.28 -12.29 0.61
C LEU A 140 -8.73 -12.45 0.15
N GLU A 141 -8.99 -13.38 -0.76
CA GLU A 141 -10.33 -13.73 -1.22
C GLU A 141 -11.17 -14.38 -0.11
N GLU A 142 -10.59 -15.30 0.67
CA GLU A 142 -11.23 -15.88 1.85
C GLU A 142 -11.53 -14.81 2.91
N CYS A 143 -10.57 -13.92 3.19
CA CYS A 143 -10.79 -12.77 4.08
C CYS A 143 -11.98 -11.93 3.60
N THR A 144 -12.05 -11.61 2.30
CA THR A 144 -13.19 -10.87 1.75
C THR A 144 -14.50 -11.64 1.92
N GLY A 145 -14.49 -12.97 1.79
CA GLY A 145 -15.64 -13.84 2.04
C GLY A 145 -16.24 -13.64 3.43
N GLU A 146 -15.40 -13.54 4.47
CA GLU A 146 -15.84 -13.32 5.86
C GLU A 146 -16.66 -12.03 6.01
N ILE A 147 -16.32 -10.97 5.27
CA ILE A 147 -16.94 -9.63 5.40
C ILE A 147 -17.86 -9.25 4.23
N ALA A 148 -18.12 -10.15 3.28
CA ALA A 148 -18.83 -9.85 2.03
C ALA A 148 -20.27 -9.34 2.27
N GLN A 149 -20.95 -9.87 3.29
CA GLN A 149 -22.29 -9.41 3.67
C GLN A 149 -22.26 -7.98 4.23
N ASP A 150 -21.29 -7.65 5.09
CA ASP A 150 -21.11 -6.30 5.63
C ASP A 150 -20.74 -5.29 4.53
N MET A 151 -19.93 -5.68 3.55
CA MET A 151 -19.62 -4.87 2.37
C MET A 151 -20.88 -4.54 1.57
N SER A 152 -21.73 -5.53 1.32
CA SER A 152 -22.99 -5.36 0.58
C SER A 152 -23.98 -4.48 1.35
N ARG A 153 -24.11 -4.70 2.66
CA ARG A 153 -24.94 -3.86 3.55
C ARG A 153 -24.45 -2.41 3.57
N THR A 154 -23.15 -2.19 3.62
CA THR A 154 -22.55 -0.85 3.62
C THR A 154 -22.87 -0.10 2.32
N LEU A 155 -22.76 -0.78 1.17
CA LEU A 155 -23.15 -0.19 -0.11
C LEU A 155 -24.64 0.16 -0.15
N ALA A 156 -25.51 -0.75 0.31
CA ALA A 156 -26.95 -0.53 0.34
C ALA A 156 -27.35 0.64 1.27
N ALA A 157 -26.77 0.70 2.47
CA ALA A 157 -27.01 1.77 3.44
C ALA A 157 -26.59 3.16 2.92
N ASN A 158 -25.65 3.21 1.98
CA ASN A 158 -25.16 4.45 1.37
C ASN A 158 -25.71 4.69 -0.04
N ALA A 159 -26.82 4.05 -0.42
CA ALA A 159 -27.40 4.18 -1.76
C ALA A 159 -27.78 5.63 -2.13
N CYS A 160 -28.12 6.47 -1.15
CA CYS A 160 -28.45 7.89 -1.33
C CYS A 160 -27.24 8.82 -1.11
N SER A 161 -26.04 8.29 -0.89
CA SER A 161 -24.85 9.10 -0.68
C SER A 161 -24.47 9.85 -1.95
N LYS A 162 -24.10 11.14 -1.81
CA LYS A 162 -23.55 11.94 -2.90
C LYS A 162 -22.08 11.62 -3.19
N SER A 163 -21.44 10.77 -2.37
CA SER A 163 -20.05 10.40 -2.58
C SER A 163 -19.91 9.46 -3.76
N TRP A 164 -18.96 9.75 -4.65
CA TRP A 164 -18.58 8.86 -5.75
C TRP A 164 -18.16 7.45 -5.25
N ARG A 165 -17.75 7.32 -3.98
CA ARG A 165 -17.38 6.03 -3.36
C ARG A 165 -18.54 5.02 -3.32
N PHE A 166 -19.78 5.50 -3.29
CA PHE A 166 -20.99 4.67 -3.23
C PHE A 166 -21.88 4.79 -4.47
N ALA A 167 -21.48 5.60 -5.46
CA ALA A 167 -22.26 5.82 -6.67
C ALA A 167 -22.34 4.54 -7.52
N ARG A 168 -23.56 4.07 -7.78
CA ARG A 168 -23.83 2.79 -8.46
C ARG A 168 -23.19 2.66 -9.83
N GLN A 169 -22.98 3.77 -10.55
CA GLN A 169 -22.35 3.78 -11.87
C GLN A 169 -20.91 3.24 -11.88
N TYR A 170 -20.22 3.24 -10.74
CA TYR A 170 -18.87 2.71 -10.61
C TYR A 170 -18.82 1.25 -10.18
N PHE A 171 -19.96 0.63 -9.84
CA PHE A 171 -20.04 -0.77 -9.48
C PHE A 171 -20.53 -1.60 -10.66
N ARG A 172 -19.84 -2.71 -10.92
CA ARG A 172 -20.28 -3.70 -11.91
C ARG A 172 -21.06 -4.79 -11.22
N LYS A 173 -22.21 -5.17 -11.79
CA LYS A 173 -22.93 -6.37 -11.38
C LYS A 173 -22.23 -7.56 -12.05
N LEU A 174 -21.62 -8.41 -11.24
CA LEU A 174 -21.03 -9.67 -11.71
C LEU A 174 -21.55 -10.83 -10.88
N THR A 175 -21.55 -12.00 -11.48
CA THR A 175 -22.54 -13.04 -11.18
C THR A 175 -22.05 -14.18 -10.31
N ASN A 176 -20.74 -14.39 -10.10
CA ASN A 176 -20.28 -15.71 -9.63
C ASN A 176 -19.37 -15.76 -8.38
N SER A 177 -18.62 -14.71 -8.02
CA SER A 177 -17.60 -14.82 -6.92
C SER A 177 -17.85 -13.92 -5.71
N PHE A 178 -17.91 -12.59 -5.90
CA PHE A 178 -18.11 -11.63 -4.81
C PHE A 178 -19.20 -10.59 -5.14
N PRO A 179 -20.07 -10.22 -4.19
CA PRO A 179 -21.03 -9.15 -4.43
C PRO A 179 -20.36 -7.77 -4.48
N PRO A 180 -20.86 -6.82 -5.28
CA PRO A 180 -20.33 -5.46 -5.30
C PRO A 180 -20.47 -4.83 -3.92
N GLY A 181 -19.39 -4.22 -3.43
CA GLY A 181 -19.39 -3.71 -2.07
C GLY A 181 -18.13 -2.95 -1.73
N ILE A 182 -18.21 -2.20 -0.63
CA ILE A 182 -17.08 -1.48 -0.07
C ILE A 182 -17.20 -1.50 1.45
N LEU A 183 -16.11 -1.78 2.14
CA LEU A 183 -16.05 -1.71 3.60
C LEU A 183 -14.72 -1.08 4.02
N ASN A 184 -14.83 0.03 4.75
CA ASN A 184 -13.69 0.72 5.34
C ASN A 184 -13.67 0.41 6.83
N PHE A 185 -12.56 -0.09 7.34
CA PHE A 185 -12.46 -0.46 8.74
C PHE A 185 -11.04 -0.31 9.29
N SER A 186 -10.96 -0.25 10.61
CA SER A 186 -9.77 0.09 11.38
C SER A 186 -9.94 -0.38 12.81
N ALA A 187 -8.87 -0.89 13.41
CA ALA A 187 -8.82 -1.25 14.84
C ALA A 187 -8.96 -0.02 15.76
N ALA A 188 -8.58 1.16 15.29
CA ALA A 188 -8.69 2.41 16.03
C ALA A 188 -8.84 3.59 15.08
N TRP A 189 -9.95 4.30 15.17
CA TRP A 189 -10.15 5.57 14.46
C TRP A 189 -10.97 6.54 15.31
N PHE A 190 -11.02 7.81 14.92
CA PHE A 190 -11.95 8.75 15.54
C PHE A 190 -13.38 8.54 15.04
N MET A 191 -14.36 8.85 15.89
CA MET A 191 -15.77 8.89 15.49
C MET A 191 -15.99 9.89 14.34
N LEU A 192 -16.96 9.61 13.46
CA LEU A 192 -17.26 10.42 12.28
C LEU A 192 -17.45 11.92 12.62
N GLY A 193 -16.79 12.79 11.85
CA GLY A 193 -16.89 14.25 11.99
C GLY A 193 -16.08 14.85 13.15
N ARG A 194 -15.22 14.05 13.79
CA ARG A 194 -14.47 14.38 15.00
C ARG A 194 -13.05 13.84 14.84
N GLU A 195 -12.03 14.69 14.92
CA GLU A 195 -10.60 14.31 14.76
C GLU A 195 -9.70 15.00 15.80
N GLY A 196 -10.30 15.55 16.87
CA GLY A 196 -9.59 16.24 17.93
C GLY A 196 -9.12 15.29 19.05
N LYS A 197 -8.14 15.73 19.84
CA LYS A 197 -7.62 14.98 21.00
C LYS A 197 -8.69 14.66 22.07
N GLN A 198 -9.81 15.38 22.06
CA GLN A 198 -10.94 15.17 22.99
C GLN A 198 -11.95 14.12 22.48
N ASP A 199 -11.79 13.66 21.24
CA ASP A 199 -12.71 12.71 20.63
C ASP A 199 -12.27 11.28 20.93
N GLY A 200 -13.21 10.46 21.42
CA GLY A 200 -12.95 9.07 21.75
C GLY A 200 -12.53 8.25 20.54
N LEU A 201 -11.47 7.46 20.71
CA LEU A 201 -11.10 6.40 19.77
C LEU A 201 -12.11 5.25 19.84
N VAL A 202 -12.44 4.70 18.69
CA VAL A 202 -13.30 3.52 18.60
C VAL A 202 -12.74 2.54 17.58
N SER A 203 -13.03 1.25 17.75
CA SER A 203 -12.82 0.25 16.70
C SER A 203 -13.97 0.30 15.69
N SER A 204 -13.74 -0.18 14.47
CA SER A 204 -14.82 -0.33 13.49
C SER A 204 -15.83 -1.41 13.93
N PRO A 205 -17.14 -1.21 13.73
CA PRO A 205 -18.16 -2.18 14.17
C PRO A 205 -17.94 -3.61 13.67
N VAL A 206 -17.48 -3.76 12.42
CA VAL A 206 -17.18 -5.09 11.85
C VAL A 206 -16.11 -5.84 12.66
N LEU A 207 -15.15 -5.15 13.27
CA LEU A 207 -14.08 -5.81 14.05
C LEU A 207 -14.56 -6.30 15.42
N ARG A 208 -15.80 -5.97 15.81
CA ARG A 208 -16.42 -6.46 17.05
C ARG A 208 -17.37 -7.65 16.80
N SER A 209 -17.60 -8.03 15.55
CA SER A 209 -18.40 -9.21 15.23
C SER A 209 -17.52 -10.44 15.04
N GLU A 210 -18.15 -11.61 15.03
CA GLU A 210 -17.50 -12.89 14.77
C GLU A 210 -16.79 -12.92 13.41
N CYS A 211 -17.42 -12.37 12.37
CA CYS A 211 -16.83 -12.29 11.03
C CYS A 211 -15.59 -11.39 10.99
N GLY A 212 -15.57 -10.27 11.72
CA GLY A 212 -14.36 -9.45 11.83
C GLY A 212 -13.23 -10.15 12.59
N ALA A 213 -13.55 -10.91 13.63
CA ALA A 213 -12.57 -11.73 14.32
C ALA A 213 -12.00 -12.84 13.41
N ALA A 214 -12.85 -13.48 12.60
CA ALA A 214 -12.42 -14.45 11.59
C ALA A 214 -11.53 -13.80 10.52
N TRP A 215 -11.93 -12.62 10.01
CA TRP A 215 -11.13 -11.81 9.09
C TRP A 215 -9.75 -11.53 9.67
N MET A 216 -9.66 -11.02 10.90
CA MET A 216 -8.36 -10.70 11.52
C MET A 216 -7.46 -11.93 11.65
N ARG A 217 -8.01 -13.09 12.05
CA ARG A 217 -7.23 -14.33 12.12
C ARG A 217 -6.66 -14.73 10.77
N ARG A 218 -7.50 -14.79 9.72
CA ARG A 218 -7.08 -15.16 8.36
C ARG A 218 -6.12 -14.15 7.74
N PHE A 219 -6.31 -12.87 8.05
CA PHE A 219 -5.49 -11.80 7.52
C PHE A 219 -4.07 -11.77 8.12
N THR A 220 -3.76 -12.57 9.14
CA THR A 220 -2.48 -12.51 9.85
C THR A 220 -1.28 -12.66 8.91
N GLU A 221 -1.33 -13.66 8.04
CA GLU A 221 -0.23 -13.93 7.12
C GLU A 221 -0.11 -12.88 6.02
N VAL A 222 -1.24 -12.48 5.44
CA VAL A 222 -1.30 -11.36 4.48
C VAL A 222 -0.73 -10.10 5.11
N GLY A 223 -1.16 -9.79 6.34
CA GLY A 223 -0.74 -8.66 7.13
C GLY A 223 0.76 -8.65 7.42
N ALA A 224 1.36 -9.82 7.70
CA ALA A 224 2.80 -9.98 7.84
C ALA A 224 3.54 -9.67 6.53
N LEU A 225 3.09 -10.24 5.41
CA LEU A 225 3.71 -10.04 4.09
C LEU A 225 3.66 -8.57 3.66
N VAL A 226 2.48 -7.95 3.69
CA VAL A 226 2.29 -6.56 3.24
C VAL A 226 2.98 -5.55 4.16
N SER A 227 3.10 -5.87 5.45
CA SER A 227 3.90 -5.09 6.40
C SER A 227 5.40 -5.20 6.09
N GLY A 228 5.88 -6.39 5.67
CA GLY A 228 7.24 -6.59 5.18
C GLY A 228 7.53 -5.84 3.88
N ILE A 229 6.59 -5.88 2.93
CA ILE A 229 6.64 -5.10 1.69
C ILE A 229 6.77 -3.61 2.02
N LEU A 230 5.95 -3.06 2.93
CA LEU A 230 6.08 -1.66 3.34
C LEU A 230 7.43 -1.37 4.01
N ARG A 231 7.94 -2.30 4.83
CA ARG A 231 9.24 -2.13 5.49
C ARG A 231 10.37 -1.95 4.49
N ILE A 232 10.29 -2.58 3.31
CA ILE A 232 11.24 -2.38 2.22
C ILE A 232 10.97 -1.07 1.47
N MET A 233 9.71 -0.80 1.15
CA MET A 233 9.33 0.36 0.35
C MET A 233 9.56 1.69 1.06
N ASN A 234 9.31 1.73 2.38
CA ASN A 234 9.51 2.88 3.25
C ASN A 234 9.70 2.41 4.72
N PRO A 235 10.95 2.08 5.13
CA PRO A 235 11.26 1.63 6.49
C PRO A 235 10.81 2.61 7.58
N ASP A 236 10.88 3.92 7.30
CA ASP A 236 10.45 4.96 8.23
C ASP A 236 8.94 4.96 8.43
N GLN A 237 8.16 4.72 7.37
CA GLN A 237 6.71 4.57 7.48
C GLN A 237 6.32 3.27 8.21
N TYR A 238 7.04 2.17 7.97
CA TYR A 238 6.84 0.93 8.73
C TYR A 238 7.04 1.18 10.24
N ARG A 239 8.16 1.81 10.62
CA ARG A 239 8.46 2.14 12.02
C ARG A 239 7.41 3.07 12.62
N MET A 240 7.02 4.12 11.90
CA MET A 240 5.95 5.01 12.31
C MET A 240 4.63 4.25 12.55
N GLY A 241 4.21 3.38 11.63
CA GLY A 241 2.99 2.59 11.80
C GLY A 241 3.04 1.67 13.03
N TYR A 242 4.18 1.02 13.25
CA TYR A 242 4.42 0.21 14.45
C TYR A 242 4.29 1.05 15.73
N GLU A 243 5.01 2.18 15.82
CA GLU A 243 4.97 3.09 16.97
C GLU A 243 3.55 3.64 17.22
N VAL A 244 2.80 3.97 16.16
CA VAL A 244 1.41 4.43 16.27
C VAL A 244 0.53 3.35 16.89
N ILE A 245 0.56 2.11 16.37
CA ILE A 245 -0.28 1.04 16.91
C ILE A 245 0.10 0.73 18.37
N GLN A 246 1.39 0.66 18.70
CA GLN A 246 1.84 0.46 20.08
C GLN A 246 1.41 1.62 20.99
N GLY A 247 1.51 2.86 20.52
CA GLY A 247 1.03 4.04 21.24
C GLY A 247 -0.48 4.04 21.46
N LEU A 248 -1.26 3.37 20.61
CA LEU A 248 -2.71 3.23 20.77
C LEU A 248 -3.11 2.12 21.75
N MET A 249 -2.19 1.22 22.13
CA MET A 249 -2.47 0.14 23.09
C MET A 249 -2.80 0.63 24.50
N GLN A 250 -2.48 1.88 24.83
CA GLN A 250 -2.81 2.47 26.14
C GLN A 250 -4.29 2.89 26.29
N TYR A 251 -5.10 2.74 25.23
CA TYR A 251 -6.50 3.17 25.22
C TYR A 251 -7.45 1.97 25.28
N ASP A 252 -8.13 1.79 26.42
CA ASP A 252 -9.02 0.67 26.71
C ASP A 252 -10.13 0.48 25.65
N GLN A 253 -10.57 1.54 24.99
CA GLN A 253 -11.64 1.49 24.00
C GLN A 253 -11.26 0.72 22.72
N VAL A 254 -9.97 0.61 22.42
CA VAL A 254 -9.45 0.03 21.18
C VAL A 254 -8.44 -1.09 21.40
N VAL A 255 -7.92 -1.26 22.61
CA VAL A 255 -6.89 -2.25 22.95
C VAL A 255 -7.25 -3.67 22.49
N HIS A 256 -8.50 -4.09 22.67
CA HIS A 256 -8.93 -5.43 22.27
C HIS A 256 -8.87 -5.65 20.75
N ALA A 257 -9.25 -4.64 19.95
CA ALA A 257 -9.15 -4.74 18.50
C ALA A 257 -7.68 -4.66 18.04
N LEU A 258 -6.88 -3.78 18.67
CA LEU A 258 -5.46 -3.59 18.34
C LEU A 258 -4.59 -4.79 18.72
N SER A 259 -4.95 -5.56 19.75
CA SER A 259 -4.22 -6.77 20.14
C SER A 259 -4.33 -7.88 19.10
N GLN A 260 -5.38 -7.86 18.28
CA GLN A 260 -5.67 -8.82 17.21
C GLN A 260 -5.36 -8.29 15.81
N TRP A 261 -5.08 -6.98 15.67
CA TRP A 261 -4.88 -6.32 14.38
C TRP A 261 -3.51 -6.68 13.78
N PRO A 262 -3.44 -7.42 12.66
CA PRO A 262 -2.19 -8.09 12.29
C PRO A 262 -1.44 -7.38 11.15
N CYS A 263 -1.43 -6.05 11.10
CA CYS A 263 -0.60 -5.31 10.15
C CYS A 263 -0.22 -3.93 10.67
N ILE A 264 0.83 -3.31 10.11
CA ILE A 264 1.27 -1.97 10.55
C ILE A 264 0.38 -0.81 10.08
N PHE A 265 -0.51 -1.05 9.10
CA PHE A 265 -1.44 -0.05 8.61
C PHE A 265 -2.54 0.14 9.64
N ASN A 266 -3.02 1.37 9.83
CA ASN A 266 -4.08 1.60 10.82
C ASN A 266 -5.48 1.52 10.23
N ALA A 267 -5.62 1.36 8.91
CA ALA A 267 -6.91 1.15 8.26
C ALA A 267 -6.79 0.28 7.02
N VAL A 268 -7.87 -0.44 6.71
CA VAL A 268 -8.04 -1.24 5.51
C VAL A 268 -9.39 -0.88 4.87
N THR A 269 -9.39 -0.72 3.56
CA THR A 269 -10.60 -0.61 2.75
C THR A 269 -10.64 -1.78 1.78
N THR A 270 -11.66 -2.63 1.91
CA THR A 270 -11.92 -3.72 0.95
C THR A 270 -12.98 -3.25 -0.05
N ILE A 271 -12.69 -3.38 -1.34
CA ILE A 271 -13.52 -2.90 -2.45
C ILE A 271 -13.73 -4.06 -3.42
N SER A 272 -14.99 -4.37 -3.73
CA SER A 272 -15.35 -5.41 -4.68
C SER A 272 -16.11 -4.83 -5.87
N ASN A 273 -15.73 -5.27 -7.07
CA ASN A 273 -16.39 -4.98 -8.35
C ASN A 273 -16.65 -3.50 -8.60
N ARG A 274 -15.67 -2.67 -8.25
CA ARG A 274 -15.76 -1.21 -8.35
C ARG A 274 -14.57 -0.63 -9.12
N CYS A 275 -14.84 0.26 -10.06
CA CYS A 275 -13.83 1.18 -10.58
C CYS A 275 -13.73 2.43 -9.72
N SER A 276 -12.63 3.17 -9.86
CA SER A 276 -12.43 4.45 -9.16
C SER A 276 -12.16 5.55 -10.18
N PRO A 277 -13.01 6.58 -10.30
CA PRO A 277 -12.68 7.77 -11.09
C PRO A 277 -11.37 8.41 -10.58
N MET A 278 -10.79 9.31 -11.39
CA MET A 278 -9.62 10.07 -10.97
C MET A 278 -9.95 10.92 -9.73
N HIS A 279 -9.20 10.69 -8.66
CA HIS A 279 -9.42 11.32 -7.36
C HIS A 279 -8.11 11.48 -6.59
N ARG A 280 -8.17 12.22 -5.48
CA ARG A 280 -7.17 12.19 -4.41
C ARG A 280 -7.79 11.71 -3.13
N ASP A 281 -7.01 11.02 -2.32
CA ASP A 281 -7.37 10.81 -0.93
C ASP A 281 -7.10 12.06 -0.10
N ILE A 282 -7.74 12.11 1.07
CA ILE A 282 -7.79 13.33 1.90
C ILE A 282 -7.36 13.11 3.35
N LYS A 283 -7.06 11.86 3.75
CA LYS A 283 -6.80 11.49 5.17
C LYS A 283 -5.37 11.01 5.45
N GLY A 284 -4.55 10.86 4.41
CA GLY A 284 -3.15 10.45 4.53
C GLY A 284 -2.18 11.62 4.75
N SER A 285 -0.92 11.36 4.45
CA SER A 285 0.15 12.35 4.37
C SER A 285 0.90 12.15 3.06
N PHE A 286 1.58 13.18 2.55
CA PHE A 286 2.29 13.09 1.28
C PHE A 286 3.30 11.93 1.24
N PRO A 287 4.19 11.74 2.23
CA PRO A 287 5.17 10.65 2.17
C PRO A 287 4.61 9.26 2.51
N PHE A 288 3.32 9.14 2.82
CA PHE A 288 2.74 7.86 3.21
C PHE A 288 2.35 7.09 1.95
N PHE A 289 2.89 5.89 1.81
CA PHE A 289 2.36 4.92 0.86
C PHE A 289 1.08 4.30 1.40
N ASP A 290 0.06 4.36 0.56
CA ASP A 290 -1.08 3.46 0.59
C ASP A 290 -0.71 2.26 -0.31
N LEU A 291 -0.98 1.04 0.17
CA LEU A 291 -0.83 -0.17 -0.64
C LEU A 291 -2.17 -0.53 -1.25
N LEU A 292 -2.23 -0.46 -2.58
CA LEU A 292 -3.36 -0.93 -3.36
C LEU A 292 -3.05 -2.34 -3.86
N ILE A 293 -3.72 -3.31 -3.28
CA ILE A 293 -3.58 -4.73 -3.61
C ILE A 293 -4.77 -5.13 -4.45
N SER A 294 -4.55 -5.83 -5.57
CA SER A 294 -5.65 -6.35 -6.40
C SER A 294 -5.62 -7.88 -6.50
N THR A 295 -6.78 -8.53 -6.35
CA THR A 295 -6.98 -9.99 -6.47
C THR A 295 -8.35 -10.30 -7.09
N GLY A 296 -8.71 -11.58 -7.22
CA GLY A 296 -9.96 -12.02 -7.82
C GLY A 296 -9.81 -12.44 -9.29
N ASP A 297 -10.89 -12.99 -9.83
CA ASP A 297 -10.95 -13.54 -11.18
C ASP A 297 -11.31 -12.48 -12.21
N TYR A 298 -10.30 -11.75 -12.69
CA TYR A 298 -10.45 -10.73 -13.73
C TYR A 298 -9.17 -10.61 -14.56
N SER A 299 -9.28 -10.10 -15.78
CA SER A 299 -8.13 -9.97 -16.68
C SER A 299 -7.17 -8.85 -16.25
N THR A 300 -7.61 -7.60 -16.42
CA THR A 300 -6.87 -6.39 -16.02
C THR A 300 -7.85 -5.28 -15.63
N ALA A 301 -7.37 -4.33 -14.83
CA ALA A 301 -8.14 -3.16 -14.43
C ALA A 301 -7.17 -1.97 -14.29
N PRO A 302 -6.79 -1.33 -15.42
CA PRO A 302 -5.69 -0.39 -15.45
C PRO A 302 -5.75 0.66 -14.34
N LEU A 303 -4.65 0.79 -13.59
CA LEU A 303 -4.47 1.83 -12.59
C LEU A 303 -3.64 2.94 -13.20
N SER A 304 -4.16 4.16 -13.17
CA SER A 304 -3.50 5.36 -13.69
C SER A 304 -3.10 6.29 -12.56
N ILE A 305 -1.89 6.83 -12.65
CA ILE A 305 -1.35 7.85 -11.74
C ILE A 305 -0.99 9.06 -12.60
N GLN A 306 -1.89 10.04 -12.60
CA GLN A 306 -1.89 11.10 -13.61
C GLN A 306 -0.67 12.03 -13.52
N PRO A 307 -0.23 12.52 -12.35
CA PRO A 307 0.89 13.47 -12.26
C PRO A 307 2.23 12.93 -12.80
N ILE A 308 2.40 11.61 -12.83
CA ILE A 308 3.63 10.96 -13.35
C ILE A 308 3.44 10.42 -14.77
N GLY A 309 2.20 10.39 -15.29
CA GLY A 309 1.88 9.88 -16.63
C GLY A 309 2.07 8.38 -16.78
N ILE A 310 1.88 7.60 -15.71
CA ILE A 310 2.02 6.15 -15.74
C ILE A 310 0.65 5.49 -15.57
N GLN A 311 0.44 4.44 -16.37
CA GLN A 311 -0.59 3.43 -16.15
C GLN A 311 0.07 2.08 -16.02
N PHE A 312 -0.52 1.15 -15.28
CA PHE A 312 -0.16 -0.26 -15.38
C PHE A 312 -1.42 -1.13 -15.37
N PRO A 313 -1.40 -2.32 -15.99
CA PRO A 313 -2.61 -3.13 -16.20
C PRO A 313 -3.34 -3.51 -14.92
N ASN A 314 -2.62 -3.60 -13.79
CA ASN A 314 -3.17 -3.91 -12.47
C ASN A 314 -4.08 -5.16 -12.50
N GLY A 315 -3.49 -6.29 -12.87
CA GLY A 315 -4.13 -7.61 -12.81
C GLY A 315 -4.08 -8.23 -11.40
N PRO A 316 -4.71 -9.41 -11.22
CA PRO A 316 -4.65 -10.16 -9.97
C PRO A 316 -3.21 -10.37 -9.48
N GLY A 317 -3.01 -10.27 -8.17
CA GLY A 317 -1.71 -10.39 -7.51
C GLY A 317 -0.83 -9.14 -7.58
N SER A 318 -1.31 -8.03 -8.16
CA SER A 318 -0.55 -6.78 -8.25
C SER A 318 -0.62 -5.98 -6.94
N VAL A 319 0.48 -5.31 -6.61
CA VAL A 319 0.55 -4.29 -5.56
C VAL A 319 1.04 -2.98 -6.16
N CYS A 320 0.43 -1.87 -5.76
CA CYS A 320 0.97 -0.54 -6.02
C CYS A 320 1.09 0.23 -4.72
N GLY A 321 2.29 0.74 -4.47
CA GLY A 321 2.54 1.72 -3.43
C GLY A 321 2.51 3.11 -4.01
N LEU A 322 1.58 3.95 -3.57
CA LEU A 322 1.58 5.36 -3.92
C LEU A 322 1.07 6.22 -2.77
N SER A 323 1.31 7.52 -2.83
CA SER A 323 0.64 8.46 -1.95
C SER A 323 -0.74 8.82 -2.49
N GLY A 324 -1.81 8.32 -1.87
CA GLY A 324 -3.17 8.61 -2.33
C GLY A 324 -3.53 10.10 -2.22
N VAL A 325 -2.94 10.81 -1.25
CA VAL A 325 -3.05 12.28 -1.12
C VAL A 325 -2.15 13.00 -2.11
N GLY A 326 -0.94 12.46 -2.31
CA GLY A 326 0.11 13.06 -3.11
C GLY A 326 -0.15 13.00 -4.61
N PHE A 327 -0.84 11.98 -5.12
CA PHE A 327 -1.03 11.81 -6.56
C PHE A 327 -2.48 11.53 -6.92
N GLN A 328 -2.99 12.29 -7.90
CA GLN A 328 -4.29 11.98 -8.49
C GLN A 328 -4.21 10.62 -9.21
N HIS A 329 -5.12 9.72 -8.85
CA HIS A 329 -5.10 8.35 -9.36
C HIS A 329 -6.52 7.80 -9.51
N GLY A 330 -6.64 6.71 -10.26
CA GLY A 330 -7.91 6.04 -10.51
C GLY A 330 -7.70 4.68 -11.14
N VAL A 331 -8.75 3.88 -11.13
CA VAL A 331 -8.74 2.49 -11.60
C VAL A 331 -9.90 2.30 -12.56
N ALA A 332 -9.60 1.79 -13.76
CA ALA A 332 -10.62 1.49 -14.77
C ALA A 332 -11.57 0.37 -14.31
N ALA A 333 -12.67 0.18 -15.03
CA ALA A 333 -13.52 -0.99 -14.83
C ALA A 333 -12.76 -2.26 -15.21
N ALA A 334 -12.88 -3.28 -14.37
CA ALA A 334 -12.38 -4.62 -14.65
C ALA A 334 -13.39 -5.39 -15.51
N ASP A 335 -12.87 -6.29 -16.34
CA ASP A 335 -13.64 -7.39 -16.92
C ASP A 335 -13.42 -8.64 -16.06
N GLY A 336 -14.42 -8.97 -15.23
CA GLY A 336 -14.33 -10.02 -14.21
C GLY A 336 -14.43 -9.50 -12.76
N ALA A 337 -14.43 -10.45 -11.82
CA ALA A 337 -14.66 -10.24 -10.39
C ALA A 337 -13.42 -9.66 -9.69
N ARG A 338 -13.27 -8.33 -9.73
CA ARG A 338 -12.13 -7.64 -9.11
C ARG A 338 -12.34 -7.39 -7.64
N LEU A 339 -11.34 -7.75 -6.84
CA LEU A 339 -11.15 -7.29 -5.48
C LEU A 339 -9.98 -6.31 -5.39
N CYS A 340 -10.11 -5.35 -4.47
CA CYS A 340 -9.05 -4.43 -4.12
C CYS A 340 -9.02 -4.24 -2.60
N HIS A 341 -7.85 -4.39 -2.01
CA HIS A 341 -7.60 -4.06 -0.60
C HIS A 341 -6.65 -2.88 -0.58
N ALA A 342 -7.16 -1.74 -0.12
CA ALA A 342 -6.35 -0.55 0.11
C ALA A 342 -5.95 -0.51 1.59
N LEU A 343 -4.66 -0.64 1.88
CA LEU A 343 -4.11 -0.51 3.22
C LEU A 343 -3.41 0.83 3.36
N TYR A 344 -3.75 1.59 4.40
CA TYR A 344 -3.31 2.97 4.53
C TYR A 344 -3.17 3.40 5.99
N MET A 345 -2.52 4.55 6.17
CA MET A 345 -2.39 5.18 7.48
C MET A 345 -3.07 6.54 7.50
N ARG A 346 -4.00 6.72 8.44
CA ARG A 346 -4.58 8.03 8.72
C ARG A 346 -3.58 8.91 9.47
N LYS A 347 -3.28 10.08 8.91
CA LYS A 347 -2.40 11.09 9.53
C LYS A 347 -2.90 11.52 10.91
N SER A 348 -4.21 11.57 11.12
CA SER A 348 -4.80 11.98 12.40
C SER A 348 -4.37 11.10 13.57
N LEU A 349 -4.21 9.78 13.36
CA LEU A 349 -3.76 8.87 14.41
C LEU A 349 -2.28 9.03 14.73
N GLN A 350 -1.45 9.28 13.71
CA GLN A 350 -0.04 9.63 13.91
C GLN A 350 0.11 10.92 14.72
N LEU A 351 -0.70 11.94 14.44
CA LEU A 351 -0.71 13.18 15.22
C LEU A 351 -1.20 12.96 16.65
N PHE A 352 -2.20 12.11 16.83
CA PHE A 352 -2.79 11.80 18.13
C PHE A 352 -1.80 11.13 19.08
N THR A 353 -1.03 10.16 18.58
CA THR A 353 0.00 9.46 19.37
C THR A 353 1.31 10.24 19.47
N CYS A 354 1.41 11.42 18.86
CA CYS A 354 2.62 12.25 18.82
C CYS A 354 3.85 11.54 18.24
N VAL A 355 3.66 10.47 17.45
CA VAL A 355 4.74 9.73 16.79
C VAL A 355 5.33 10.59 15.69
N ARG A 356 6.65 10.54 15.45
CA ARG A 356 7.28 11.31 14.36
C ARG A 356 6.71 10.84 13.00
N PRO A 357 6.28 11.75 12.10
CA PRO A 357 5.81 11.35 10.77
C PRO A 357 6.95 10.76 9.93
N SER A 358 6.62 9.84 9.02
CA SER A 358 7.58 9.32 8.05
C SER A 358 7.96 10.38 7.01
N SER A 359 9.14 10.22 6.43
CA SER A 359 9.61 10.94 5.25
C SER A 359 9.52 10.06 4.01
N TRP A 360 9.81 10.65 2.85
CA TRP A 360 9.99 9.90 1.61
C TRP A 360 11.21 8.99 1.75
N MET A 361 11.08 7.74 1.30
CA MET A 361 12.21 6.84 1.14
C MET A 361 13.10 7.33 0.00
N THR A 362 14.42 7.20 0.11
CA THR A 362 15.35 7.54 -0.97
C THR A 362 16.09 6.31 -1.43
N GLN A 363 16.51 6.29 -2.71
CA GLN A 363 17.40 5.24 -3.19
C GLN A 363 18.70 5.19 -2.39
N GLU A 364 19.15 6.34 -1.87
CA GLU A 364 20.36 6.44 -1.07
C GLU A 364 20.31 5.60 0.20
N THR A 365 19.13 5.38 0.80
CA THR A 365 19.01 4.55 2.00
C THR A 365 19.62 3.16 1.82
N TYR A 366 19.40 2.50 0.68
CA TYR A 366 19.99 1.18 0.40
C TYR A 366 21.37 1.27 -0.25
N ARG A 367 21.68 2.32 -1.02
CA ARG A 367 23.05 2.54 -1.54
C ARG A 367 24.06 2.78 -0.43
N ALA A 368 23.70 3.60 0.56
CA ALA A 368 24.50 3.84 1.76
C ALA A 368 24.68 2.54 2.56
N TRP A 369 23.62 1.73 2.69
CA TRP A 369 23.72 0.41 3.35
C TRP A 369 24.71 -0.53 2.63
N LEU A 370 24.77 -0.49 1.29
CA LEU A 370 25.75 -1.23 0.49
C LEU A 370 27.19 -0.68 0.58
N GLY A 371 27.42 0.43 1.31
CA GLY A 371 28.75 1.02 1.48
C GLY A 371 29.08 2.18 0.52
N GLY A 372 28.07 2.82 -0.10
CA GLY A 372 28.20 4.13 -0.76
C GLY A 372 29.11 4.21 -2.01
N GLY A 373 29.68 3.09 -2.46
CA GLY A 373 30.73 3.04 -3.49
C GLY A 373 30.36 2.38 -4.83
N VAL A 374 29.14 1.86 -5.01
CA VAL A 374 28.73 1.35 -6.32
C VAL A 374 28.37 2.55 -7.19
N ALA A 375 29.32 2.97 -8.03
CA ALA A 375 29.10 4.03 -9.01
C ALA A 375 27.81 3.72 -9.79
N ALA A 376 26.96 4.73 -10.03
CA ALA A 376 25.70 4.58 -10.77
C ALA A 376 25.89 3.89 -12.14
N SER A 377 27.11 3.93 -12.70
CA SER A 377 27.53 3.25 -13.92
C SER A 377 27.69 1.72 -13.80
N GLN A 378 27.76 1.14 -12.61
CA GLN A 378 27.83 -0.32 -12.41
C GLN A 378 26.45 -0.97 -12.22
N ILE A 379 25.40 -0.18 -11.97
CA ILE A 379 24.00 -0.67 -11.90
C ILE A 379 23.40 -0.80 -13.31
N HIS A 380 23.96 -0.07 -14.28
CA HIS A 380 23.70 -0.28 -15.70
C HIS A 380 24.72 -1.26 -16.27
N LEU A 381 24.47 -2.57 -16.14
CA LEU A 381 24.86 -3.62 -17.12
C LEU A 381 24.67 -5.02 -16.53
N ARG A 382 23.53 -5.65 -16.87
CA ARG A 382 23.45 -7.01 -17.47
C ARG A 382 22.01 -7.49 -17.64
N LEU A 383 21.13 -6.68 -18.25
CA LEU A 383 19.92 -7.17 -18.92
C LEU A 383 19.60 -6.24 -20.09
N ASP A 384 20.53 -6.13 -21.04
CA ASP A 384 20.12 -5.93 -22.43
C ASP A 384 19.73 -7.32 -22.95
N LEU A 385 18.45 -7.49 -23.28
CA LEU A 385 18.01 -7.54 -24.68
C LEU A 385 16.51 -7.86 -24.77
N ASP A 386 15.85 -7.05 -25.59
CA ASP A 386 14.69 -7.35 -26.41
C ASP A 386 13.31 -7.53 -25.76
N SER A 387 12.60 -6.40 -25.56
CA SER A 387 11.49 -5.98 -26.45
C SER A 387 10.62 -4.87 -25.82
N ILE A 388 10.36 -3.87 -26.65
CA ILE A 388 9.60 -2.63 -26.41
C ILE A 388 8.13 -2.89 -26.13
#